data_AF-A0A4S2FN80-F1
#
_entry.id   AF-A0A4S2FN80-F1
#
_cell.length_a   1.000
_cell.length_b   1.000
_cell.length_c   1.000
_cell.angle_alpha   90.00
_cell.angle_beta   90.00
_cell.angle_gamma   90.00
#
_symmetry.space_group_name_H-M   'P 1'
#
loop_
_entity.id
_entity.type
_entity.pdbx_description
1 polymer ?
#
loop_
_entity_poly.entity_id
_entity_poly.type
_entity_poly.pdbx_seq_one_letter_code
_entity_poly.pdbx_strand_id
1 'polypeptide(L)'
;MKSKIFITIMLTLSAIVCSGQSFLSKYPKLTKKNLSEFFSDWEAYSDSVASRAVKNDSLIDMVVDYNYLPMQLEGGTYRSGKDAPPKYHVVPQYIDVERYYLDVDTTVFSPRYGFPYHYSELKSNEYSIDSIIPQLPYRGLYLTSDISKTLSTFVGGCRKGDKIEKINIRNLKILKKYIPVDYGHWGGYWWFTSFPLITNICYADNLMAVKIRTSWWTGEETWYIKKDDEFVRREEPTGEWIE
;
A
#
# COMPACT_ATOMS: atom_id res chain seq x y z
N MET A 1 -12.98 -4.46 46.02
CA MET A 1 -13.18 -3.57 44.85
C MET A 1 -11.88 -3.00 44.26
N LYS A 2 -10.88 -2.65 45.08
CA LYS A 2 -9.60 -2.08 44.58
C LYS A 2 -8.82 -3.01 43.63
N SER A 3 -8.77 -4.33 43.86
CA SER A 3 -8.03 -5.24 42.97
C SER A 3 -8.68 -5.47 41.60
N LYS A 4 -10.02 -5.45 41.50
CA LYS A 4 -10.73 -5.59 40.22
C LYS A 4 -10.50 -4.39 39.31
N ILE A 5 -10.46 -3.18 39.86
CA ILE A 5 -10.21 -1.94 39.11
C ILE A 5 -8.77 -1.93 38.54
N PHE A 6 -7.77 -2.37 39.31
CA PHE A 6 -6.39 -2.45 38.84
C PHE A 6 -6.19 -3.46 37.70
N ILE A 7 -6.88 -4.61 37.74
CA ILE A 7 -6.80 -5.63 36.68
C ILE A 7 -7.46 -5.12 35.39
N THR A 8 -8.62 -4.46 35.48
CA THR A 8 -9.30 -3.87 34.32
C THR A 8 -8.48 -2.75 33.68
N ILE A 9 -7.84 -1.90 34.49
CA ILE A 9 -6.98 -0.81 34.00
C ILE A 9 -5.72 -1.35 33.31
N MET A 10 -5.06 -2.38 33.87
CA MET A 10 -3.91 -3.04 33.24
C MET A 10 -4.26 -3.76 31.94
N LEU A 11 -5.44 -4.40 31.85
CA LEU A 11 -5.94 -4.98 30.61
C LEU A 11 -6.20 -3.92 29.54
N THR A 12 -6.80 -2.78 29.91
CA THR A 12 -7.01 -1.66 28.97
C THR A 12 -5.71 -0.97 28.56
N LEU A 13 -4.70 -0.86 29.43
CA LEU A 13 -3.39 -0.32 29.06
C LEU A 13 -2.58 -1.29 28.19
N SER A 14 -2.66 -2.61 28.41
CA SER A 14 -2.03 -3.59 27.52
C SER A 14 -2.65 -3.60 26.10
N ALA A 15 -3.93 -3.22 25.97
CA ALA A 15 -4.58 -3.01 24.68
C ALA A 15 -4.14 -1.72 23.98
N ILE A 16 -3.67 -0.72 24.73
CA ILE A 16 -3.25 0.60 24.20
C ILE A 16 -1.73 0.64 23.90
N VAL A 17 -0.93 -0.26 24.47
CA VAL A 17 0.55 -0.29 24.28
C VAL A 17 1.02 -1.38 23.27
N CYS A 18 0.12 -2.12 22.62
CA CYS A 18 0.47 -3.13 21.61
C CYS A 18 -0.28 -2.97 20.26
N SER A 19 -0.75 -1.77 19.95
CA SER A 19 -1.49 -1.46 18.71
C SER A 19 -0.63 -1.31 17.45
N GLY A 20 0.61 -1.79 17.46
CA GLY A 20 1.45 -1.95 16.26
C GLY A 20 1.86 -3.41 16.11
N GLN A 21 1.29 -4.12 15.13
CA GLN A 21 1.69 -5.46 14.64
C GLN A 21 2.19 -6.45 15.71
N SER A 22 1.57 -6.49 16.89
CA SER A 22 2.00 -7.34 17.99
C SER A 22 2.04 -8.83 17.63
N PHE A 23 1.24 -9.25 16.63
CA PHE A 23 1.25 -10.61 16.11
C PHE A 23 2.61 -11.03 15.53
N LEU A 24 3.42 -10.12 15.00
CA LEU A 24 4.75 -10.45 14.46
C LEU A 24 5.68 -11.04 15.51
N SER A 25 5.50 -10.71 16.80
CA SER A 25 6.27 -11.30 17.89
C SER A 25 6.07 -12.81 18.04
N LYS A 26 4.94 -13.36 17.56
CA LYS A 26 4.70 -14.81 17.49
C LYS A 26 5.56 -15.50 16.43
N TYR A 27 6.11 -14.73 15.49
CA TYR A 27 6.85 -15.21 14.33
C TYR A 27 8.29 -14.66 14.31
N PRO A 28 9.12 -14.92 15.35
CA PRO A 28 10.52 -14.49 15.35
C PRO A 28 11.30 -15.06 14.16
N LYS A 29 10.82 -16.18 13.60
CA LYS A 29 11.22 -16.68 12.29
C LYS A 29 9.99 -17.23 11.56
N LEU A 30 9.68 -16.63 10.42
CA LEU A 30 8.66 -17.18 9.52
C LEU A 30 9.18 -18.47 8.87
N THR A 31 8.35 -19.50 8.83
CA THR A 31 8.66 -20.81 8.28
C THR A 31 7.48 -21.32 7.47
N LYS A 32 7.67 -22.40 6.70
CA LYS A 32 6.57 -23.01 5.95
C LYS A 32 5.46 -23.56 6.85
N LYS A 33 5.79 -23.96 8.08
CA LYS A 33 4.85 -24.60 9.01
C LYS A 33 3.86 -23.61 9.61
N ASN A 34 4.31 -22.38 9.85
CA ASN A 34 3.50 -21.31 10.45
C ASN A 34 3.05 -20.26 9.43
N LEU A 35 3.34 -20.43 8.14
CA LEU A 35 2.97 -19.46 7.11
C LEU A 35 1.46 -19.25 6.99
N SER A 36 0.67 -20.33 7.06
CA SER A 36 -0.79 -20.21 7.00
C SER A 36 -1.34 -19.43 8.19
N GLU A 37 -0.81 -19.69 9.38
CA GLU A 37 -1.20 -19.00 10.62
C GLU A 37 -0.81 -17.52 10.56
N PHE A 38 0.40 -17.23 10.09
CA PHE A 38 0.89 -15.87 9.86
C PHE A 38 -0.06 -15.05 8.99
N PHE A 39 -0.59 -15.63 7.90
CA PHE A 39 -1.54 -14.94 7.04
C PHE A 39 -2.90 -14.72 7.69
N SER A 40 -3.39 -15.67 8.51
CA SER A 40 -4.61 -15.47 9.30
C SER A 40 -4.46 -14.35 10.34
N ASP A 41 -3.31 -14.30 11.02
CA ASP A 41 -3.00 -13.22 11.96
C ASP A 41 -2.82 -11.87 11.26
N TRP A 42 -2.21 -11.85 10.07
CA TRP A 42 -2.07 -10.63 9.26
C TRP A 42 -3.41 -10.13 8.72
N GLU A 43 -4.31 -11.03 8.32
CA GLU A 43 -5.70 -10.70 7.94
C GLU A 43 -6.44 -10.05 9.12
N ALA A 44 -6.42 -10.69 10.30
CA ALA A 44 -7.03 -10.13 11.51
C ALA A 44 -6.42 -8.76 11.92
N TYR A 45 -5.10 -8.60 11.77
CA TYR A 45 -4.45 -7.30 11.96
C TYR A 45 -4.98 -6.26 10.97
N SER A 46 -5.10 -6.63 9.71
CA SER A 46 -5.53 -5.71 8.64
C SER A 46 -6.98 -5.27 8.86
N ASP A 47 -7.88 -6.20 9.21
CA ASP A 47 -9.28 -5.90 9.57
C ASP A 47 -9.38 -4.97 10.79
N SER A 48 -8.51 -5.18 11.79
CA SER A 48 -8.45 -4.31 12.96
C SER A 48 -7.96 -2.89 12.64
N VAL A 49 -7.07 -2.73 11.67
CA VAL A 49 -6.64 -1.42 11.18
C VAL A 49 -7.78 -0.77 10.39
N ALA A 50 -8.38 -1.49 9.44
CA ALA A 50 -9.44 -0.99 8.58
C ALA A 50 -10.67 -0.52 9.39
N SER A 51 -11.07 -1.28 10.42
CA SER A 51 -12.21 -0.92 11.30
C SER A 51 -11.99 0.34 12.15
N ARG A 52 -10.74 0.79 12.31
CA ARG A 52 -10.37 2.00 13.05
C ARG A 52 -9.95 3.15 12.13
N ALA A 53 -9.87 2.93 10.82
CA ALA A 53 -9.51 3.95 9.85
C ALA A 53 -10.62 5.01 9.81
N VAL A 54 -10.23 6.28 9.99
CA VAL A 54 -11.16 7.41 9.93
C VAL A 54 -11.24 7.89 8.48
N LYS A 55 -12.45 7.95 7.94
CA LYS A 55 -12.72 8.55 6.62
C LYS A 55 -12.73 10.07 6.76
N ASN A 56 -11.58 10.69 6.55
CA ASN A 56 -11.40 12.14 6.73
C ASN A 56 -11.59 12.93 5.42
N ASP A 57 -11.55 12.28 4.26
CA ASP A 57 -11.62 12.94 2.95
C ASP A 57 -12.37 12.03 1.95
N SER A 58 -13.69 12.23 1.85
CA SER A 58 -14.56 11.38 1.03
C SER A 58 -14.21 11.40 -0.46
N LEU A 59 -13.60 12.50 -0.93
CA LEU A 59 -13.17 12.62 -2.32
C LEU A 59 -11.93 11.75 -2.57
N ILE A 60 -10.93 11.85 -1.70
CA ILE A 60 -9.73 11.02 -1.80
C ILE A 60 -10.09 9.53 -1.64
N ASP A 61 -10.96 9.19 -0.70
CA ASP A 61 -11.46 7.82 -0.53
C ASP A 61 -12.09 7.28 -1.81
N MET A 62 -12.94 8.08 -2.49
CA MET A 62 -13.55 7.71 -3.76
C MET A 62 -12.51 7.47 -4.86
N VAL A 63 -11.50 8.35 -4.96
CA VAL A 63 -10.42 8.23 -5.93
C VAL A 63 -9.59 6.98 -5.69
N VAL A 64 -9.29 6.66 -4.43
CA VAL A 64 -8.59 5.42 -4.05
C VAL A 64 -9.42 4.20 -4.40
N ASP A 65 -10.70 4.18 -4.00
CA ASP A 65 -11.62 3.06 -4.25
C ASP A 65 -11.77 2.80 -5.77
N TYR A 66 -11.88 3.85 -6.57
CA TYR A 66 -11.96 3.74 -8.04
C TYR A 66 -10.71 3.09 -8.64
N ASN A 67 -9.52 3.53 -8.21
CA ASN A 67 -8.25 2.98 -8.72
C ASN A 67 -8.02 1.52 -8.25
N TYR A 68 -8.58 1.10 -7.12
CA TYR A 68 -8.52 -0.28 -6.64
C TYR A 68 -9.70 -1.16 -7.08
N LEU A 69 -10.65 -0.62 -7.84
CA LEU A 69 -11.80 -1.36 -8.35
C LEU A 69 -11.43 -2.69 -9.06
N PRO A 70 -10.34 -2.78 -9.87
CA PRO A 70 -9.95 -4.07 -10.46
C PRO A 70 -9.72 -5.17 -9.42
N MET A 71 -9.06 -4.86 -8.30
CA MET A 71 -8.83 -5.83 -7.21
C MET A 71 -10.13 -6.25 -6.53
N GLN A 72 -11.09 -5.34 -6.41
CA GLN A 72 -12.40 -5.65 -5.82
C GLN A 72 -13.21 -6.59 -6.72
N LEU A 73 -13.13 -6.42 -8.05
CA LEU A 73 -13.82 -7.25 -9.04
C LEU A 73 -13.23 -8.65 -9.18
N GLU A 74 -11.90 -8.80 -9.03
CA GLU A 74 -11.22 -10.11 -9.03
C GLU A 74 -11.70 -11.03 -7.90
N GLY A 75 -12.12 -10.45 -6.77
CA GLY A 75 -12.65 -11.17 -5.62
C GLY A 75 -13.88 -12.06 -5.89
N GLY A 76 -14.57 -11.83 -7.02
CA GLY A 76 -15.72 -12.63 -7.44
C GLY A 76 -15.38 -13.99 -8.06
N THR A 77 -14.13 -14.24 -8.49
CA THR A 77 -13.76 -15.48 -9.21
C THR A 77 -12.45 -16.09 -8.73
N TYR A 78 -12.42 -16.64 -7.51
CA TYR A 78 -11.28 -17.43 -7.07
C TYR A 78 -11.12 -18.68 -7.96
N ARG A 79 -10.11 -18.68 -8.84
CA ARG A 79 -9.76 -19.83 -9.69
C ARG A 79 -8.77 -20.71 -8.93
N SER A 80 -9.05 -22.00 -8.83
CA SER A 80 -8.09 -23.00 -8.33
C SER A 80 -7.26 -23.58 -9.46
N GLY A 81 -5.93 -23.67 -9.33
CA GLY A 81 -5.07 -24.25 -10.37
C GLY A 81 -3.64 -23.74 -10.34
N LYS A 82 -2.85 -24.12 -11.35
CA LYS A 82 -1.45 -23.72 -11.51
C LYS A 82 -1.28 -22.21 -11.77
N ASP A 83 -2.30 -21.61 -12.37
CA ASP A 83 -2.36 -20.19 -12.75
C ASP A 83 -3.38 -19.41 -11.89
N ALA A 84 -3.66 -19.94 -10.69
CA ALA A 84 -4.53 -19.27 -9.72
C ALA A 84 -3.89 -17.95 -9.27
N PRO A 85 -4.68 -16.86 -9.17
CA PRO A 85 -4.19 -15.64 -8.55
C PRO A 85 -3.81 -15.92 -7.08
N PRO A 86 -2.90 -15.12 -6.50
CA PRO A 86 -2.57 -15.21 -5.08
C PRO A 86 -3.82 -15.13 -4.20
N LYS A 87 -3.78 -15.76 -3.02
CA LYS A 87 -4.93 -15.78 -2.10
C LYS A 87 -5.37 -14.38 -1.66
N TYR A 88 -4.42 -13.46 -1.46
CA TYR A 88 -4.62 -12.14 -0.89
C TYR A 88 -4.12 -11.04 -1.82
N HIS A 89 -4.78 -9.89 -1.76
CA HIS A 89 -4.27 -8.64 -2.29
C HIS A 89 -3.51 -7.90 -1.18
N VAL A 90 -2.43 -7.23 -1.54
CA VAL A 90 -1.58 -6.53 -0.58
C VAL A 90 -1.48 -5.06 -0.97
N VAL A 91 -1.92 -4.17 -0.09
CA VAL A 91 -1.89 -2.72 -0.28
C VAL A 91 -1.05 -2.07 0.81
N PRO A 92 -0.46 -0.88 0.59
CA PRO A 92 0.26 -0.19 1.65
C PRO A 92 -0.70 0.18 2.79
N GLN A 93 -0.21 0.17 4.03
CA GLN A 93 -1.02 0.63 5.17
C GLN A 93 -1.34 2.13 5.08
N TYR A 94 -0.43 2.91 4.51
CA TYR A 94 -0.56 4.35 4.38
C TYR A 94 -0.30 4.76 2.93
N ILE A 95 -1.11 5.68 2.42
CA ILE A 95 -0.84 6.41 1.19
C ILE A 95 -0.59 7.85 1.58
N ASP A 96 0.55 8.39 1.17
CA ASP A 96 0.87 9.79 1.39
C ASP A 96 0.03 10.68 0.48
N VAL A 97 -0.47 11.77 1.06
CA VAL A 97 -1.20 12.82 0.34
C VAL A 97 -0.44 14.12 0.52
N GLU A 98 0.10 14.62 -0.57
CA GLU A 98 0.73 15.94 -0.65
C GLU A 98 -0.32 16.98 -1.05
N ARG A 99 -0.70 17.86 -0.13
CA ARG A 99 -1.69 18.92 -0.36
C ARG A 99 -1.01 20.23 -0.69
N TYR A 100 -1.24 20.73 -1.90
CA TYR A 100 -0.71 21.96 -2.47
C TYR A 100 -1.80 23.04 -2.47
N TYR A 101 -1.48 24.23 -1.96
CA TYR A 101 -2.43 25.35 -1.92
C TYR A 101 -2.26 26.25 -3.15
N LEU A 102 -2.56 25.72 -4.34
CA LEU A 102 -2.39 26.40 -5.62
C LEU A 102 -3.30 25.84 -6.72
N ASP A 103 -3.52 26.63 -7.77
CA ASP A 103 -4.10 26.18 -9.03
C ASP A 103 -3.00 25.72 -10.00
N VAL A 104 -3.17 24.52 -10.56
CA VAL A 104 -2.26 23.90 -11.53
C VAL A 104 -2.72 24.21 -12.96
N ASP A 105 -1.81 24.53 -13.86
CA ASP A 105 -2.13 24.55 -15.30
C ASP A 105 -2.34 23.10 -15.77
N THR A 106 -3.60 22.74 -16.04
CA THR A 106 -3.99 21.38 -16.44
C THR A 106 -3.94 21.14 -17.96
N THR A 107 -3.50 22.14 -18.74
CA THR A 107 -3.35 22.04 -20.19
C THR A 107 -1.97 21.52 -20.61
N VAL A 108 -0.97 21.65 -19.74
CA VAL A 108 0.41 21.21 -20.01
C VAL A 108 0.80 20.13 -19.02
N PHE A 109 1.13 18.93 -19.52
CA PHE A 109 1.73 17.87 -18.74
C PHE A 109 3.22 17.78 -19.03
N SER A 110 4.03 17.47 -18.00
CA SER A 110 5.44 17.14 -18.17
C SER A 110 5.61 15.62 -18.17
N PRO A 111 5.83 14.98 -19.34
CA PRO A 111 5.91 13.52 -19.44
C PRO A 111 7.06 12.91 -18.65
N ARG A 112 8.09 13.72 -18.38
CA ARG A 112 9.32 13.27 -17.73
C ARG A 112 9.22 13.25 -16.20
N TYR A 113 8.34 14.06 -15.62
CA TYR A 113 8.36 14.36 -14.18
C TYR A 113 6.99 14.30 -13.51
N GLY A 114 5.90 14.48 -14.25
CA GLY A 114 4.56 14.56 -13.66
C GLY A 114 4.38 15.73 -12.69
N PHE A 115 3.24 15.80 -12.02
CA PHE A 115 3.02 16.72 -10.91
C PHE A 115 3.55 16.09 -9.60
N PRO A 116 4.19 16.84 -8.69
CA PRO A 116 4.51 18.28 -8.70
C PRO A 116 5.91 18.58 -9.25
N TYR A 117 6.68 17.57 -9.68
CA TYR A 117 8.10 17.75 -10.02
C TYR A 117 8.35 18.72 -11.18
N HIS A 118 7.37 18.95 -12.04
CA HIS A 118 7.43 20.03 -13.03
C HIS A 118 7.45 21.44 -12.40
N TYR A 119 6.86 21.59 -11.21
CA TYR A 119 6.82 22.81 -10.41
C TYR A 119 7.96 22.83 -9.39
N SER A 120 9.21 22.71 -9.87
CA SER A 120 10.43 22.63 -9.04
C SER A 120 10.71 23.85 -8.13
N GLU A 121 9.88 24.88 -8.21
CA GLU A 121 9.98 26.12 -7.44
C GLU A 121 9.07 26.16 -6.20
N LEU A 122 8.25 25.11 -5.97
CA LEU A 122 7.37 25.05 -4.81
C LEU A 122 8.20 25.01 -3.52
N LYS A 123 8.01 26.02 -2.67
CA LYS A 123 8.71 26.11 -1.39
C LYS A 123 8.10 25.13 -0.40
N SER A 124 8.90 24.63 0.53
CA SER A 124 8.47 23.66 1.56
C SER A 124 7.30 24.12 2.46
N ASN A 125 6.96 25.41 2.45
CA ASN A 125 5.81 25.97 3.18
C ASN A 125 4.54 26.10 2.32
N GLU A 126 4.58 25.70 1.05
CA GLU A 126 3.49 25.82 0.08
C GLU A 126 2.70 24.51 -0.08
N TYR A 127 3.07 23.48 0.69
CA TYR A 127 2.33 22.22 0.75
C TYR A 127 2.44 21.55 2.13
N SER A 128 1.47 20.70 2.44
CA SER A 128 1.48 19.84 3.63
C SER A 128 1.39 18.37 3.22
N ILE A 129 2.04 17.49 3.98
CA ILE A 129 1.94 16.05 3.77
C ILE A 129 1.11 15.46 4.90
N ASP A 130 0.04 14.76 4.56
CA ASP A 130 -0.66 13.84 5.45
C ASP A 130 -0.68 12.43 4.86
N SER A 131 -1.35 11.50 5.54
CA SER A 131 -1.56 10.17 5.01
C SER A 131 -2.93 9.62 5.33
N ILE A 132 -3.42 8.78 4.44
CA ILE A 132 -4.68 8.06 4.57
C ILE A 132 -4.41 6.57 4.74
N ILE A 133 -5.37 5.85 5.32
CA ILE A 133 -5.39 4.39 5.32
C ILE A 133 -6.40 3.97 4.24
N PRO A 134 -5.95 3.36 3.13
CA PRO A 134 -6.86 3.00 2.04
C PRO A 134 -7.84 1.91 2.49
N GLN A 135 -9.05 1.90 1.94
CA GLN A 135 -9.97 0.77 2.18
C GLN A 135 -9.37 -0.52 1.62
N LEU A 136 -9.53 -1.61 2.38
CA LEU A 136 -9.06 -2.91 1.93
C LEU A 136 -9.96 -3.45 0.81
N PRO A 137 -9.39 -3.95 -0.30
CA PRO A 137 -10.14 -4.78 -1.23
C PRO A 137 -10.51 -6.11 -0.55
N TYR A 138 -11.36 -6.91 -1.20
CA TYR A 138 -11.67 -8.27 -0.73
C TYR A 138 -10.37 -9.09 -0.57
N ARG A 139 -10.19 -9.73 0.59
CA ARG A 139 -8.93 -10.40 0.99
C ARG A 139 -7.71 -9.47 0.92
N GLY A 140 -7.90 -8.19 1.23
CA GLY A 140 -6.84 -7.20 1.33
C GLY A 140 -6.02 -7.36 2.61
N LEU A 141 -4.72 -7.10 2.51
CA LEU A 141 -3.77 -7.08 3.62
C LEU A 141 -2.98 -5.77 3.59
N TYR A 142 -2.80 -5.14 4.74
CA TYR A 142 -1.96 -3.95 4.86
C TYR A 142 -0.49 -4.32 5.00
N LEU A 143 0.35 -3.87 4.07
CA LEU A 143 1.79 -4.02 4.12
C LEU A 143 2.43 -2.89 4.92
N THR A 144 3.35 -3.29 5.79
CA THR A 144 4.22 -2.38 6.54
C THR A 144 5.67 -2.76 6.38
N SER A 145 6.57 -1.89 6.87
CA SER A 145 8.02 -2.17 6.88
C SER A 145 8.38 -3.45 7.61
N ASP A 146 7.79 -3.72 8.77
CA ASP A 146 8.12 -4.88 9.60
C ASP A 146 7.58 -6.19 8.99
N ILE A 147 6.38 -6.15 8.41
CA ILE A 147 5.83 -7.27 7.66
C ILE A 147 6.68 -7.53 6.41
N SER A 148 6.99 -6.49 5.63
CA SER A 148 7.85 -6.58 4.46
C SER A 148 9.23 -7.17 4.80
N LYS A 149 9.84 -6.74 5.91
CA LYS A 149 11.09 -7.29 6.43
C LYS A 149 10.96 -8.77 6.82
N THR A 150 9.87 -9.15 7.46
CA THR A 150 9.58 -10.54 7.83
C THR A 150 9.47 -11.44 6.60
N LEU A 151 8.72 -11.00 5.59
CA LEU A 151 8.57 -11.69 4.30
C LEU A 151 9.89 -11.78 3.52
N SER A 152 10.62 -10.66 3.45
CA SER A 152 11.94 -10.56 2.84
C SER A 152 12.93 -11.55 3.46
N THR A 153 12.97 -11.63 4.79
CA THR A 153 13.82 -12.59 5.53
C THR A 153 13.41 -14.03 5.22
N PHE A 154 12.12 -14.30 5.05
CA PHE A 154 11.62 -15.63 4.71
C PHE A 154 12.07 -16.09 3.32
N VAL A 155 12.11 -15.20 2.33
CA VAL A 155 12.50 -15.54 0.95
C VAL A 155 13.98 -15.32 0.64
N GLY A 156 14.74 -14.62 1.48
CA GLY A 156 16.15 -14.27 1.21
C GLY A 156 16.26 -13.20 0.11
N GLY A 157 17.38 -13.10 -0.61
CA GLY A 157 17.49 -12.16 -1.74
C GLY A 157 17.70 -10.68 -1.39
N CYS A 158 17.78 -10.34 -0.10
CA CYS A 158 17.97 -8.95 0.31
C CYS A 158 19.43 -8.54 0.23
N ARG A 159 19.67 -7.26 -0.06
CA ARG A 159 21.03 -6.70 -0.03
C ARG A 159 21.48 -6.52 1.43
N LYS A 160 22.72 -6.93 1.69
CA LYS A 160 23.42 -6.78 2.97
C LYS A 160 24.82 -6.22 2.69
N GLY A 161 24.96 -4.90 2.82
CA GLY A 161 26.14 -4.18 2.34
C GLY A 161 26.28 -4.35 0.82
N ASP A 162 27.43 -4.84 0.36
CA ASP A 162 27.70 -5.04 -1.06
C ASP A 162 27.30 -6.42 -1.60
N LYS A 163 26.69 -7.27 -0.75
CA LYS A 163 26.30 -8.64 -1.13
C LYS A 163 24.79 -8.79 -1.16
N ILE A 164 24.30 -9.54 -2.13
CA ILE A 164 22.90 -9.98 -2.19
C ILE A 164 22.82 -11.39 -1.61
N GLU A 165 21.96 -11.59 -0.61
CA GLU A 165 21.75 -12.91 -0.03
C GLU A 165 21.07 -13.86 -1.03
N LYS A 166 21.31 -15.16 -0.88
CA LYS A 166 20.71 -16.15 -1.78
C LYS A 166 19.19 -16.20 -1.62
N ILE A 167 18.47 -16.19 -2.74
CA ILE A 167 17.02 -16.39 -2.78
C ILE A 167 16.68 -17.84 -2.42
N ASN A 168 15.78 -18.02 -1.45
CA ASN A 168 15.18 -19.31 -1.13
C ASN A 168 13.99 -19.59 -2.08
N ILE A 169 14.30 -20.18 -3.23
CA ILE A 169 13.32 -20.51 -4.29
C ILE A 169 12.15 -21.34 -3.76
N ARG A 170 12.37 -22.24 -2.78
CA ARG A 170 11.31 -23.07 -2.22
C ARG A 170 10.34 -22.25 -1.36
N ASN A 171 10.83 -21.27 -0.61
CA ASN A 171 9.99 -20.37 0.17
C ASN A 171 9.26 -19.38 -0.75
N LEU A 172 9.96 -18.82 -1.74
CA LEU A 172 9.37 -17.95 -2.76
C LEU A 172 8.17 -18.61 -3.47
N LYS A 173 8.33 -19.85 -3.95
CA LYS A 173 7.24 -20.60 -4.60
C LYS A 173 6.01 -20.81 -3.72
N ILE A 174 6.20 -20.89 -2.40
CA ILE A 174 5.08 -21.05 -1.46
C ILE A 174 4.46 -19.69 -1.17
N LEU A 175 5.27 -18.64 -0.98
CA LEU A 175 4.77 -17.29 -0.72
C LEU A 175 3.92 -16.75 -1.88
N LYS A 176 4.32 -17.04 -3.13
CA LYS A 176 3.55 -16.67 -4.34
C LYS A 176 2.13 -17.25 -4.41
N LYS A 177 1.82 -18.27 -3.59
CA LYS A 177 0.44 -18.79 -3.49
C LYS A 177 -0.46 -17.90 -2.62
N TYR A 178 0.15 -17.11 -1.73
CA TYR A 178 -0.57 -16.27 -0.79
C TYR A 178 -0.67 -14.83 -1.29
N ILE A 179 0.42 -14.27 -1.80
CA ILE A 179 0.51 -12.85 -2.21
C ILE A 179 1.33 -12.68 -3.49
N PRO A 180 1.22 -11.53 -4.19
CA PRO A 180 2.18 -11.13 -5.21
C PRO A 180 3.61 -11.06 -4.66
N VAL A 181 4.59 -11.48 -5.48
CA VAL A 181 6.01 -11.39 -5.12
C VAL A 181 6.84 -11.14 -6.38
N ASP A 182 7.35 -9.92 -6.51
CA ASP A 182 8.25 -9.50 -7.57
C ASP A 182 9.60 -9.08 -7.00
N TYR A 183 10.66 -9.27 -7.78
CA TYR A 183 12.02 -8.96 -7.39
C TYR A 183 12.52 -7.79 -8.22
N GLY A 184 13.01 -6.74 -7.55
CA GLY A 184 13.45 -5.53 -8.25
C GLY A 184 14.57 -5.80 -9.25
N HIS A 185 14.57 -5.08 -10.38
CA HIS A 185 15.54 -5.26 -11.46
C HIS A 185 17.00 -5.16 -11.00
N TRP A 186 17.31 -4.23 -10.10
CA TRP A 186 18.65 -4.03 -9.53
C TRP A 186 19.03 -5.07 -8.46
N GLY A 187 18.09 -5.97 -8.11
CA GLY A 187 18.22 -6.94 -7.04
C GLY A 187 18.30 -6.32 -5.65
N GLY A 188 18.21 -7.15 -4.62
CA GLY A 188 18.43 -6.74 -3.24
C GLY A 188 17.17 -6.26 -2.50
N TYR A 189 16.01 -6.24 -3.15
CA TYR A 189 14.72 -5.89 -2.54
C TYR A 189 13.54 -6.58 -3.25
N TRP A 190 12.42 -6.68 -2.55
CA TRP A 190 11.20 -7.35 -2.99
C TRP A 190 10.01 -6.39 -3.03
N TRP A 191 9.12 -6.63 -3.98
CA TRP A 191 7.78 -6.06 -4.03
C TRP A 191 6.78 -7.12 -3.59
N PHE A 192 6.02 -6.81 -2.54
CA PHE A 192 4.97 -7.69 -2.00
C PHE A 192 3.56 -7.13 -2.20
N THR A 193 3.44 -5.96 -2.84
CA THR A 193 2.18 -5.27 -3.09
C THR A 193 1.49 -5.79 -4.36
N SER A 194 0.17 -5.71 -4.37
CA SER A 194 -0.67 -5.90 -5.56
C SER A 194 -0.67 -4.65 -6.44
N PHE A 195 -0.86 -4.85 -7.74
CA PHE A 195 -1.08 -3.77 -8.70
C PHE A 195 -2.56 -3.73 -9.14
N PRO A 196 -3.13 -2.54 -9.43
CA PRO A 196 -2.50 -1.22 -9.38
C PRO A 196 -2.13 -0.77 -7.96
N LEU A 197 -0.98 -0.10 -7.78
CA LEU A 197 -0.52 0.41 -6.48
C LEU A 197 -0.44 1.94 -6.53
N ILE A 198 -1.31 2.62 -5.79
CA ILE A 198 -1.16 4.06 -5.55
C ILE A 198 0.07 4.29 -4.68
N THR A 199 1.04 5.06 -5.17
CA THR A 199 2.27 5.39 -4.45
C THR A 199 2.21 6.73 -3.77
N ASN A 200 1.46 7.69 -4.34
CA ASN A 200 1.33 9.04 -3.83
C ASN A 200 0.09 9.71 -4.47
N ILE A 201 -0.55 10.61 -3.73
CA ILE A 201 -1.61 11.48 -4.22
C ILE A 201 -1.15 12.92 -4.01
N CYS A 202 -1.10 13.69 -5.09
CA CYS A 202 -0.82 15.11 -5.03
C CYS A 202 -2.14 15.87 -5.27
N TYR A 203 -2.58 16.64 -4.29
CA TYR A 203 -3.87 17.31 -4.30
C TYR A 203 -3.68 18.84 -4.27
N ALA A 204 -4.07 19.51 -5.35
CA ALA A 204 -4.10 20.96 -5.53
C ALA A 204 -5.55 21.48 -5.65
N ASP A 205 -5.76 22.80 -5.65
CA ASP A 205 -7.12 23.40 -5.59
C ASP A 205 -8.01 22.99 -6.77
N ASN A 206 -7.41 22.75 -7.94
CA ASN A 206 -8.09 22.38 -9.18
C ASN A 206 -7.67 21.02 -9.77
N LEU A 207 -6.75 20.29 -9.13
CA LEU A 207 -6.19 19.04 -9.65
C LEU A 207 -5.91 18.03 -8.53
N MET A 208 -6.27 16.77 -8.75
CA MET A 208 -5.71 15.64 -8.01
C MET A 208 -4.94 14.74 -8.97
N ALA A 209 -3.63 14.63 -8.76
CA ALA A 209 -2.74 13.75 -9.52
C ALA A 209 -2.46 12.49 -8.69
N VAL A 210 -2.83 11.34 -9.22
CA VAL A 210 -2.66 10.04 -8.57
C VAL A 210 -1.56 9.28 -9.28
N LYS A 211 -0.49 8.96 -8.56
CA LYS A 211 0.62 8.16 -9.08
C LYS A 211 0.36 6.69 -8.78
N ILE A 212 0.31 5.90 -9.83
CA ILE A 212 -0.10 4.49 -9.78
C ILE A 212 0.99 3.66 -10.42
N ARG A 213 1.50 2.65 -9.71
CA ARG A 213 2.26 1.58 -10.33
C ARG A 213 1.32 0.56 -10.95
N THR A 214 1.56 0.24 -12.21
CA THR A 214 0.87 -0.84 -12.93
C THR A 214 1.68 -2.14 -12.88
N SER A 215 2.98 -2.05 -12.58
CA SER A 215 3.83 -3.19 -12.27
C SER A 215 5.02 -2.77 -11.38
N TRP A 216 5.94 -3.69 -11.11
CA TRP A 216 7.14 -3.38 -10.34
C TRP A 216 8.13 -2.44 -11.07
N TRP A 217 7.96 -2.21 -12.37
CA TRP A 217 8.82 -1.36 -13.21
C TRP A 217 8.05 -0.36 -14.09
N THR A 218 6.72 -0.36 -14.04
CA THR A 218 5.89 0.56 -14.82
C THR A 218 4.87 1.26 -13.94
N GLY A 219 4.47 2.45 -14.35
CA GLY A 219 3.38 3.17 -13.71
C GLY A 219 2.85 4.29 -14.57
N GLU A 220 1.84 4.96 -14.03
CA GLU A 220 1.08 6.01 -14.68
C GLU A 220 0.64 7.08 -13.68
N GLU A 221 0.42 8.29 -14.20
CA GLU A 221 -0.17 9.39 -13.45
C GLU A 221 -1.56 9.69 -14.03
N THR A 222 -2.59 9.51 -13.21
CA THR A 222 -3.97 9.84 -13.57
C THR A 222 -4.37 11.17 -12.94
N TRP A 223 -4.94 12.07 -13.74
CA TRP A 223 -5.45 13.35 -13.28
C TRP A 223 -6.96 13.35 -13.10
N TYR A 224 -7.40 13.95 -12.01
CA TYR A 224 -8.77 14.35 -11.75
C TYR A 224 -8.80 15.88 -11.71
N ILE A 225 -9.51 16.50 -12.66
CA ILE A 225 -9.51 17.96 -12.83
C ILE A 225 -10.83 18.50 -12.32
N LYS A 226 -10.78 19.57 -11.51
CA LYS A 226 -11.97 20.24 -11.01
C LYS A 226 -12.70 20.98 -12.13
N LYS A 227 -13.97 20.65 -12.35
CA LYS A 227 -14.91 21.30 -13.29
C LYS A 227 -16.22 21.52 -12.55
N ASP A 228 -16.73 22.76 -12.54
CA ASP A 228 -17.99 23.11 -11.88
C ASP A 228 -18.11 22.57 -10.43
N ASP A 229 -17.02 22.73 -9.67
CA ASP A 229 -16.84 22.22 -8.29
C ASP A 229 -16.72 20.70 -8.10
N GLU A 230 -16.73 19.92 -9.18
CA GLU A 230 -16.55 18.45 -9.14
C GLU A 230 -15.22 18.01 -9.77
N PHE A 231 -14.56 17.04 -9.16
CA PHE A 231 -13.34 16.44 -9.72
C PHE A 231 -13.70 15.36 -10.73
N VAL A 232 -13.33 15.60 -12.00
CA VAL A 232 -13.60 14.68 -13.11
C VAL A 232 -12.30 14.01 -13.56
N ARG A 233 -12.27 12.67 -13.53
CA ARG A 233 -11.13 11.88 -14.02
C ARG A 233 -10.92 12.12 -15.51
N ARG A 234 -9.67 12.25 -15.96
CA ARG A 234 -9.33 12.11 -17.38
C ARG A 234 -9.57 10.67 -17.85
N GLU A 235 -9.99 10.48 -19.10
CA GLU A 235 -10.21 9.14 -19.66
C GLU A 235 -8.90 8.35 -19.72
N GLU A 236 -7.89 8.95 -20.33
CA GLU A 236 -6.55 8.37 -20.46
C GLU A 236 -5.62 8.84 -19.32
N PRO A 237 -4.62 8.01 -18.95
CA PRO A 237 -3.53 8.46 -18.10
C PRO A 237 -2.87 9.71 -18.67
N THR A 238 -2.50 10.63 -17.78
CA THR A 238 -1.83 11.88 -18.21
C THR A 238 -0.38 11.63 -18.56
N GLY A 239 0.26 10.65 -17.90
CA GLY A 239 1.59 10.17 -18.25
C GLY A 239 1.82 8.74 -17.82
N GLU A 240 2.81 8.12 -18.43
CA GLU A 240 3.29 6.77 -18.12
C GLU A 240 4.80 6.80 -17.94
N TRP A 241 5.33 5.94 -17.08
CA TRP A 241 6.76 5.77 -16.90
C TRP A 241 7.17 4.30 -16.84
N ILE A 242 8.44 4.09 -17.19
CA ILE A 242 9.17 2.83 -17.16
C ILE A 242 10.46 3.09 -16.38
N GLU A 243 10.76 2.25 -15.39
CA GLU A 243 11.98 2.30 -14.57
C GLU A 243 13.17 1.55 -15.18
#